data_AF-A0A371R6J7-F1
#
_entry.id   AF-A0A371R6J7-F1
#
_cell.length_a   1.000
_cell.length_b   1.000
_cell.length_c   1.000
_cell.angle_alpha   90.00
_cell.angle_beta   90.00
_cell.angle_gamma   90.00
#
_symmetry.space_group_name_H-M   'P 1'
#
loop_
_entity.id
_entity.type
_entity.pdbx_description
1 polymer ?
#
loop_
_entity_poly.entity_id
_entity_poly.type
_entity_poly.pdbx_seq_one_letter_code
_entity_poly.pdbx_strand_id
1 'polypeptide(L)' 'MVAQEFPEDWEYSGGELEKTLKVRVTCPYCKHKFEIEIGESWYNIGFSISCPKCGRSFPVNAYGEIIGVAGQK' A
#
# COMPACT_ATOMS: atom_id res chain seq x y z
N MET A 1 -15.43 -8.66 -43.50
CA MET A 1 -14.18 -9.23 -43.00
C MET A 1 -13.22 -8.09 -42.70
N VAL A 2 -13.16 -7.64 -41.45
CA VAL A 2 -11.98 -7.07 -40.78
C VAL A 2 -12.35 -7.20 -39.31
N ALA A 3 -11.87 -8.26 -38.68
CA ALA A 3 -11.83 -8.35 -37.23
C ALA A 3 -10.74 -7.36 -36.81
N GLN A 4 -11.12 -6.29 -36.13
CA GLN A 4 -10.16 -5.39 -35.51
C GLN A 4 -9.60 -6.14 -34.29
N GLU A 5 -8.48 -6.81 -34.50
CA GLU A 5 -7.69 -7.45 -33.45
C GLU A 5 -7.12 -6.30 -32.59
N PHE A 6 -7.82 -5.96 -31.51
CA PHE A 6 -7.22 -5.21 -30.42
C PHE A 6 -6.17 -6.15 -29.81
N PRO A 7 -4.87 -5.83 -29.81
CA PRO A 7 -3.94 -6.61 -29.03
C PRO A 7 -4.36 -6.50 -27.55
N GLU A 8 -4.91 -7.60 -27.03
CA GLU A 8 -5.23 -7.82 -25.61
C GLU A 8 -3.95 -7.95 -24.76
N ASP A 9 -2.98 -7.08 -25.04
CA ASP A 9 -1.61 -7.14 -24.53
C ASP A 9 -1.16 -5.74 -24.11
N TRP A 10 -2.05 -5.01 -23.45
CA TRP A 10 -1.57 -4.07 -22.44
C TRP A 10 -1.20 -4.91 -21.22
N GLU A 11 -0.13 -5.71 -21.37
CA GLU A 11 0.64 -6.22 -20.25
C GLU A 11 0.92 -5.02 -19.38
N TYR A 12 0.21 -4.97 -18.25
CA TYR A 12 0.34 -3.99 -17.20
C TYR A 12 1.83 -3.91 -16.87
N SER A 13 2.48 -2.90 -17.48
CA SER A 13 3.92 -2.71 -17.40
C SER A 13 4.28 -2.73 -15.94
N GLY A 14 5.08 -3.71 -15.57
CA GLY A 14 5.48 -3.96 -14.19
C GLY A 14 5.95 -2.66 -13.55
N GLY A 15 5.12 -2.14 -12.65
CA GLY A 15 5.57 -1.18 -11.66
C GLY A 15 6.61 -1.90 -10.81
N GLU A 16 7.86 -1.64 -11.15
CA GLU A 16 9.10 -1.97 -10.46
C GLU A 16 8.87 -2.53 -9.06
N LEU A 17 9.30 -3.78 -8.83
CA LEU A 17 9.54 -4.43 -7.53
C LEU A 17 9.29 -3.47 -6.35
N GLU A 18 8.02 -3.22 -6.03
CA GLU A 18 7.72 -2.16 -5.08
C GLU A 18 8.31 -2.61 -3.76
N LYS A 19 9.28 -1.85 -3.22
CA LYS A 19 9.85 -2.16 -1.92
C LYS A 19 8.70 -2.15 -0.92
N THR A 20 8.27 -3.34 -0.52
CA THR A 20 7.23 -3.49 0.49
C THR A 20 7.83 -3.09 1.82
N LEU A 21 7.33 -2.00 2.39
CA LEU A 21 7.66 -1.54 3.72
C LEU A 21 6.69 -2.17 4.71
N LYS A 22 7.22 -2.69 5.80
CA LYS A 22 6.42 -3.11 6.93
C LYS A 22 6.23 -1.89 7.82
N VAL A 23 5.00 -1.42 7.92
CA VAL A 23 4.64 -0.21 8.65
C VAL A 23 3.75 -0.58 9.83
N ARG A 24 4.16 -0.19 11.03
CA ARG A 24 3.35 -0.28 12.23
C ARG A 24 2.51 0.98 12.35
N VAL A 25 1.21 0.81 12.16
CA VAL A 25 0.24 1.89 12.19
C VAL A 25 -0.43 1.93 13.56
N THR A 26 -0.46 3.11 14.18
CA THR A 26 -1.19 3.35 15.42
C THR A 26 -2.42 4.20 15.16
N CYS A 27 -3.62 3.64 15.31
CA CYS A 27 -4.83 4.42 15.12
C CYS A 27 -4.99 5.46 16.24
N PRO A 28 -5.10 6.78 15.93
CA PRO A 28 -5.25 7.82 16.95
C PRO A 28 -6.58 7.74 17.70
N TYR A 29 -7.61 7.15 17.08
CA TYR A 29 -8.97 7.09 17.64
C TYR A 29 -9.16 5.94 18.63
N CYS A 30 -8.68 4.75 18.30
CA CYS A 30 -8.89 3.54 19.12
C CYS A 30 -7.62 3.03 19.80
N LYS A 31 -6.48 3.71 19.60
CA LYS A 31 -5.13 3.34 20.08
C LYS A 31 -4.69 1.92 19.68
N HIS A 32 -5.35 1.35 18.68
CA HIS A 32 -5.01 0.02 18.18
C HIS A 32 -3.76 0.12 17.31
N LYS A 33 -2.79 -0.74 17.60
CA LYS A 33 -1.54 -0.86 16.86
C LYS A 33 -1.62 -2.12 16.01
N PHE A 34 -1.37 -1.99 14.73
CA PHE A 34 -1.35 -3.11 13.80
C PHE A 34 -0.25 -2.91 12.77
N GLU A 35 0.23 -4.01 12.19
CA GLU A 35 1.29 -4.02 11.20
C GLU A 35 0.66 -4.25 9.84
N ILE A 36 1.03 -3.41 8.86
CA ILE A 36 0.64 -3.57 7.47
C ILE A 36 1.88 -3.63 6.59
N GLU A 37 1.72 -4.25 5.43
CA GLU A 37 2.72 -4.24 4.37
C GLU A 37 2.19 -3.31 3.28
N ILE A 38 2.97 -2.28 2.96
CA ILE A 38 2.61 -1.24 2.01
C ILE A 38 3.83 -0.92 1.14
N GLY A 39 3.64 -0.77 -0.16
CA GLY A 39 4.73 -0.35 -1.04
C GLY A 39 5.30 1.01 -0.61
N GLU A 40 6.61 1.19 -0.75
CA GLU A 40 7.31 2.44 -0.44
C GLU A 40 6.65 3.64 -1.14
N SER A 41 6.25 3.47 -2.41
CA SER A 41 5.50 4.47 -3.19
C SER A 41 4.20 4.86 -2.50
N TRP A 42 3.40 3.88 -2.08
CA TRP A 42 2.13 4.09 -1.38
C TRP A 42 2.29 4.75 -0.01
N TYR A 43 3.37 4.43 0.70
CA TYR A 43 3.72 5.11 1.94
C TYR A 43 4.11 6.58 1.69
N ASN A 44 4.93 6.84 0.67
CA ASN A 44 5.40 8.18 0.31
C ASN A 44 4.28 9.10 -0.17
N ILE A 45 3.33 8.59 -0.96
CA ILE A 45 2.16 9.37 -1.44
C ILE A 45 1.13 9.64 -0.32
N GLY A 46 1.35 9.16 0.90
CA GLY A 46 0.45 9.40 2.02
C GLY A 46 -0.86 8.62 1.92
N PHE A 47 -0.80 7.35 1.50
CA PHE A 47 -1.98 6.50 1.38
C PHE A 47 -2.82 6.47 2.67
N SER A 48 -4.13 6.56 2.53
CA SER A 48 -5.04 6.50 3.67
C SER A 48 -5.47 5.07 3.95
N ILE A 49 -5.25 4.60 5.17
CA ILE A 49 -5.66 3.28 5.60
C ILE A 49 -6.83 3.35 6.58
N SER A 50 -7.74 2.39 6.46
CA SER A 50 -8.87 2.21 7.37
C SER A 50 -8.48 1.32 8.56
N CYS A 51 -8.75 1.77 9.78
CA CYS A 51 -8.51 0.96 10.97
C CYS A 51 -9.45 -0.27 10.95
N PRO A 52 -8.94 -1.50 11.10
CA PRO A 52 -9.79 -2.69 11.16
C PRO A 52 -10.70 -2.72 12.41
N LYS A 53 -10.35 -1.96 13.46
CA LYS A 53 -11.09 -1.94 14.72
C LYS A 53 -12.18 -0.88 14.79
N CYS A 54 -11.94 0.30 14.23
CA CYS A 54 -12.89 1.42 14.31
C CYS A 54 -13.45 1.87 12.95
N GLY A 55 -12.98 1.32 11.85
CA GLY A 55 -13.42 1.64 10.50
C GLY A 55 -13.06 3.04 10.01
N ARG A 56 -12.38 3.86 10.83
CA ARG A 56 -11.95 5.21 10.44
C ARG A 56 -10.74 5.15 9.54
N SER A 57 -10.77 5.92 8.47
CA SER A 57 -9.65 6.11 7.54
C SER A 57 -8.73 7.23 8.03
N PHE A 58 -7.42 7.02 7.95
CA PHE A 58 -6.41 7.99 8.34
C PHE A 58 -5.12 7.78 7.54
N PRO A 59 -4.32 8.86 7.31
CA PRO A 59 -3.12 8.78 6.49
C PRO A 59 -2.04 7.93 7.18
N VAL A 60 -1.54 6.91 6.49
CA VAL A 60 -0.50 6.00 6.98
C VAL A 60 0.80 6.73 7.28
N ASN A 61 1.17 7.75 6.50
CA ASN A 61 2.41 8.51 6.69
C ASN A 61 2.40 9.38 7.97
N ALA A 62 1.21 9.76 8.48
CA ALA A 62 1.11 10.59 9.68
C ALA A 62 1.11 9.78 10.99
N TYR A 63 0.72 8.50 10.92
CA TYR A 63 0.49 7.65 12.10
C TYR A 63 1.14 6.26 12.00
N GLY A 64 1.86 6.01 10.93
CA GLY A 64 2.60 4.79 10.64
C GLY A 64 4.10 5.02 10.85
N GLU A 65 4.74 4.05 11.47
CA GLU A 65 6.19 3.99 11.61
C GLU A 65 6.71 2.80 10.80
N ILE A 66 7.69 3.03 9.95
CA ILE A 66 8.34 1.96 9.19
C ILE A 66 9.16 1.11 10.17
N ILE A 67 8.73 -0.12 10.41
CA ILE A 67 9.42 -1.07 11.31
C ILE A 67 10.37 -2.00 10.56
N GLY A 68 10.33 -2.00 9.23
CA GLY A 68 11.22 -2.79 8.41
C GLY A 68 10.88 -2.75 6.93
N VAL A 69 11.71 -3.38 6.12
CA VAL A 69 11.50 -3.56 4.68
C VAL A 69 11.21 -5.04 4.46
N ALA A 70 9.98 -5.37 4.08
CA ALA A 70 9.56 -6.70 3.68
C ALA A 70 10.03 -6.96 2.24
N GLY A 71 11.34 -7.00 1.97
CA GLY A 71 11.80 -7.09 0.58
C GLY A 71 13.30 -7.18 0.37
N GLN A 72 14.07 -7.73 1.32
CA GLN A 72 15.44 -8.16 1.02
C GLN A 72 15.48 -9.68 0.95
N LYS A 73 15.36 -10.21 -0.27
CA LYS A 73 16.01 -11.45 -0.65
C LYS A 73 16.53 -11.35 -2.07
#